data_AF-A0A421JHU2-F1
#
_entry.id   AF-A0A421JHU2-F1
#
_cell.length_a   1.000
_cell.length_b   1.000
_cell.length_c   1.000
_cell.angle_alpha   90.00
_cell.angle_beta   90.00
_cell.angle_gamma   90.00
#
_symmetry.space_group_name_H-M   'P 1'
#
loop_
_entity.id
_entity.type
_entity.pdbx_description
1 polymer ?
#
loop_
_entity_poly.entity_id
_entity_poly.type
_entity_poly.pdbx_seq_one_letter_code
_entity_poly.pdbx_strand_id
1 'polypeptide(L)' 'MTQPEQYVYPPMPSEAELDEQDVPFIHRDRCAAHLISYYKCLDKGTSFCYATKDEFYKCQYIALKERLANHKKNTQAQ' A
#
# COMPACT_ATOMS: atom_id res chain seq x y z
N MET A 1 -0.30 -21.59 -16.24
CA MET A 1 0.86 -21.42 -15.35
C MET A 1 1.25 -19.96 -15.40
N THR A 2 0.73 -19.12 -14.50
CA THR A 2 1.12 -17.71 -14.44
C THR A 2 2.19 -17.63 -13.36
N GLN A 3 3.43 -17.31 -13.75
CA GLN A 3 4.44 -16.92 -12.77
C GLN A 3 3.83 -15.82 -11.88
N PRO A 4 4.03 -15.84 -10.55
CA PRO A 4 3.62 -14.70 -9.75
C PRO A 4 4.47 -13.52 -10.22
N GLU A 5 3.89 -12.63 -11.03
CA GLU A 5 4.51 -11.33 -11.31
C GLU A 5 4.87 -10.73 -9.96
N GLN A 6 6.18 -10.56 -9.73
CA GLN A 6 6.69 -10.04 -8.48
C GLN A 6 6.13 -8.62 -8.32
N TYR A 7 5.33 -8.42 -7.29
CA TYR A 7 4.71 -7.13 -7.06
C TYR A 7 5.79 -6.09 -6.77
N VAL A 8 5.77 -5.01 -7.54
CA VAL A 8 6.67 -3.87 -7.36
C VAL A 8 5.92 -2.80 -6.58
N TYR A 9 6.41 -2.50 -5.38
CA TYR A 9 5.87 -1.42 -4.57
C TYR A 9 6.08 -0.07 -5.27
N PRO A 10 5.11 0.86 -5.13
CA PRO A 10 5.31 2.21 -5.62
C PRO A 10 6.47 2.89 -4.86
N PRO A 11 7.08 3.93 -5.45
CA PRO A 11 8.07 4.73 -4.74
C PRO A 11 7.46 5.32 -3.46
N MET A 12 8.24 5.34 -2.38
CA MET A 12 7.83 5.98 -1.14
C MET A 12 7.62 7.49 -1.38
N PRO A 13 6.45 8.02 -1.00
CA PRO A 13 6.22 9.47 -1.00
C PRO A 13 7.22 10.18 -0.07
N SER A 14 7.48 11.46 -0.36
CA SER A 14 8.29 12.30 0.52
C SER A 14 7.57 12.56 1.84
N GLU A 15 8.31 12.87 2.91
CA GLU A 15 7.71 13.23 4.20
C GLU A 15 6.76 14.42 4.09
N ALA A 16 7.14 15.44 3.30
CA ALA A 16 6.29 16.60 3.02
C ALA A 16 4.95 16.18 2.38
N GLU A 17 4.96 15.28 1.40
CA GLU A 17 3.72 14.81 0.75
C GLU A 17 2.85 13.96 1.70
N LEU A 18 3.47 13.20 2.61
CA LEU A 18 2.75 12.45 3.64
C LEU A 18 2.05 13.36 4.66
N ASP A 19 2.70 14.47 5.00
CA ASP A 19 2.15 15.49 5.90
C ASP A 19 1.06 16.32 5.21
N GLU A 20 1.28 16.78 3.98
CA GLU A 20 0.31 17.54 3.18
C GLU A 20 -1.01 16.81 2.92
N GLN A 21 -0.96 15.47 2.87
CA GLN A 21 -2.12 14.62 2.63
C GLN A 21 -2.68 14.01 3.93
N ASP A 22 -2.23 14.49 5.10
CA ASP A 22 -2.65 14.03 6.43
C ASP A 22 -2.61 12.49 6.57
N VAL A 23 -1.60 11.84 5.99
CA VAL A 23 -1.51 10.37 5.97
C VAL A 23 -1.27 9.87 7.39
N PRO A 24 -2.18 9.03 7.96
CA PRO A 24 -1.99 8.49 9.31
C PRO A 24 -0.69 7.72 9.42
N PHE A 25 -0.01 7.82 10.56
CA PHE A 25 1.29 7.16 10.78
C PHE A 25 1.27 5.66 10.45
N ILE A 26 0.18 4.96 10.80
CA ILE A 26 -0.02 3.53 10.51
C ILE A 26 -0.06 3.20 9.01
N HIS A 27 -0.27 4.19 8.15
CA HIS A 27 -0.33 4.08 6.69
C HIS A 27 0.82 4.79 5.99
N ARG A 28 1.83 5.30 6.73
CA ARG A 28 3.11 5.78 6.18
C ARG A 28 4.04 4.60 5.86
N ASP A 29 3.50 3.61 5.17
CA ASP A 29 4.18 2.39 4.76
C ASP A 29 4.48 2.42 3.24
N ARG A 30 4.99 1.30 2.70
CA ARG A 30 5.32 1.15 1.27
C ARG A 30 4.10 1.30 0.34
N CYS A 31 2.88 1.33 0.88
CA CYS A 31 1.63 1.50 0.16
C CYS A 31 1.08 2.93 0.25
N ALA A 32 1.75 3.84 0.97
CA ALA A 32 1.30 5.22 1.18
C ALA A 32 1.05 5.98 -0.13
N ALA A 33 1.82 5.71 -1.19
CA ALA A 33 1.63 6.35 -2.50
C ALA A 33 0.26 6.02 -3.12
N HIS A 34 -0.22 4.79 -2.98
CA HIS A 34 -1.56 4.42 -3.45
C HIS A 34 -2.65 5.06 -2.57
N LEU A 35 -2.42 5.19 -1.26
CA LEU A 35 -3.34 5.89 -0.36
C LEU A 35 -3.48 7.37 -0.73
N ILE A 36 -2.36 8.05 -0.97
CA ILE A 36 -2.36 9.45 -1.46
C ILE A 36 -3.11 9.56 -2.78
N SER A 37 -2.90 8.62 -3.71
CA SER A 37 -3.63 8.59 -4.98
C SER A 37 -5.14 8.41 -4.78
N TYR A 38 -5.53 7.62 -3.78
CA TYR A 38 -6.93 7.47 -3.39
C TYR A 38 -7.50 8.77 -2.80
N TYR A 39 -6.79 9.42 -1.87
CA TYR A 39 -7.22 10.71 -1.29
C TYR A 39 -7.33 11.81 -2.34
N LYS A 40 -6.34 11.95 -3.23
CA LYS A 40 -6.38 12.89 -4.38
C LYS A 40 -7.57 12.62 -5.31
N CYS A 41 -8.05 11.39 -5.41
CA CYS A 41 -9.25 11.06 -6.18
C CYS A 41 -10.53 11.46 -5.43
N LEU A 42 -10.59 11.21 -4.10
CA LEU A 42 -11.73 11.61 -3.28
C LEU A 42 -11.90 13.13 -3.22
N ASP A 43 -10.79 13.88 -3.17
CA ASP A 43 -10.79 15.35 -3.14
C ASP A 43 -11.45 15.96 -4.39
N LYS A 44 -11.38 15.28 -5.55
CA LYS A 44 -12.06 15.69 -6.79
C LYS A 44 -13.59 15.56 -6.73
N GLY A 45 -14.15 15.14 -5.59
CA GLY A 45 -15.60 15.02 -5.38
C GLY A 45 -16.24 13.84 -6.12
N THR A 46 -15.44 12.91 -6.64
CA THR A 46 -15.95 11.74 -7.36
C THR A 46 -16.11 10.54 -6.44
N SER A 47 -17.32 10.00 -6.31
CA SER A 47 -17.59 8.79 -5.50
C SER A 47 -17.05 7.49 -6.12
N PHE A 48 -16.37 7.56 -7.27
CA PHE A 48 -15.99 6.41 -8.10
C PHE A 48 -14.48 6.15 -8.11
N CYS A 49 -13.81 6.33 -6.98
CA CYS A 49 -12.36 6.07 -6.82
C CYS A 49 -12.03 4.60 -6.57
N TYR A 50 -12.77 3.68 -7.20
CA TYR A 50 -12.60 2.23 -6.98
C TYR A 50 -11.23 1.73 -7.41
N ALA A 51 -10.71 2.22 -8.54
CA ALA A 51 -9.41 1.79 -9.06
C ALA A 51 -8.27 2.10 -8.07
N THR A 52 -8.17 3.34 -7.61
CA THR A 52 -7.11 3.76 -6.67
C THR A 52 -7.27 3.11 -5.29
N LYS A 53 -8.52 2.91 -4.85
CA LYS A 53 -8.83 2.16 -3.63
C LYS A 53 -8.36 0.70 -3.72
N ASP A 54 -8.67 0.03 -4.82
CA ASP A 54 -8.32 -1.38 -5.03
C ASP A 54 -6.80 -1.57 -5.13
N GLU A 55 -6.09 -0.62 -5.74
CA GLU A 55 -4.62 -0.60 -5.76
C GLU A 55 -4.03 -0.50 -4.34
N PHE A 56 -4.56 0.39 -3.50
CA PHE A 56 -4.12 0.52 -2.11
C PHE A 56 -4.33 -0.79 -1.33
N TYR A 57 -5.52 -1.39 -1.40
CA TYR A 57 -5.78 -2.64 -0.69
C TYR A 57 -5.00 -3.83 -1.25
N LYS A 58 -4.77 -3.88 -2.57
CA LYS A 58 -3.90 -4.88 -3.19
C LYS A 58 -2.48 -4.77 -2.64
N CYS A 59 -1.94 -3.55 -2.53
CA CYS A 59 -0.63 -3.33 -1.92
C CYS A 59 -0.58 -3.83 -0.47
N GLN A 60 -1.58 -3.45 0.35
CA GLN A 60 -1.65 -3.86 1.75
C GLN A 60 -1.77 -5.38 1.93
N TYR A 61 -2.55 -6.04 1.05
CA TYR A 61 -2.67 -7.49 1.05
C TYR A 61 -1.32 -8.17 0.78
N ILE A 62 -0.56 -7.65 -0.20
CA ILE A 62 0.74 -8.21 -0.54
C ILE A 62 1.75 -7.98 0.60
N ALA A 63 1.80 -6.77 1.16
CA ALA A 63 2.63 -6.46 2.32
C ALA A 63 2.31 -7.34 3.54
N LEU A 64 1.03 -7.63 3.78
CA LEU A 64 0.61 -8.56 4.82
C LEU A 64 1.07 -9.99 4.53
N LYS A 65 0.92 -10.47 3.29
CA LYS A 65 1.36 -11.80 2.87
C LYS A 65 2.87 -11.99 3.05
N GLU A 66 3.67 -10.98 2.70
CA GLU A 66 5.12 -10.98 2.92
C GLU A 66 5.48 -11.02 4.41
N ARG A 67 4.81 -10.21 5.24
CA ARG A 67 5.00 -10.24 6.71
C ARG A 67 4.66 -11.60 7.30
N LEU A 68 3.56 -12.21 6.88
CA LEU A 68 3.17 -13.55 7.32
C LEU A 68 4.15 -14.62 6.87
N ALA A 69 4.66 -14.54 5.63
CA ALA A 69 5.67 -15.46 5.14
C ALA A 69 6.99 -15.35 5.93
N ASN A 70 7.44 -14.13 6.22
CA ASN A 70 8.63 -13.87 7.03
C ASN A 70 8.46 -14.35 8.47
N HIS A 71 7.29 -14.10 9.07
CA HIS A 71 6.97 -14.62 10.41
C HIS A 71 7.05 -16.15 10.44
N LYS A 72 6.43 -16.85 9.49
CA LYS A 72 6.49 -18.32 9.41
C LYS A 72 7.92 -18.86 9.27
N LYS A 73 8.77 -18.21 8.46
CA LYS A 73 10.18 -18.57 8.32
C LYS A 73 10.94 -18.42 9.64
N ASN A 74 10.73 -17.31 10.33
CA ASN A 74 11.40 -17.03 11.60
C ASN A 74 10.94 -17.99 12.72
N THR A 75 9.66 -18.36 12.75
CA THR A 75 9.12 -19.34 13.72
C THR A 75 9.63 -20.77 13.46
N GLN A 76 9.99 -21.13 12.22
CA GLN A 76 10.55 -22.46 11.90
C GLN A 76 12.06 -22.56 12.14
N ALA A 77 12.74 -21.43 12.38
CA ALA A 77 14.17 -21.35 12.65
C ALA A 77 14.52 -21.32 14.16
N GLN A 78 13.49 -21.38 15.02
CA GLN A 78 13.58 -21.55 16.47
C GLN A 78 13.16 -22.96 16.85
#